data_AF-A0A6I9NRB5-F1
#
_entry.id   AF-A0A6I9NRB5-F1
#
_cell.length_a   1.000
_cell.length_b   1.000
_cell.length_c   1.000
_cell.angle_alpha   90.00
_cell.angle_beta   90.00
_cell.angle_gamma   90.00
#
_symmetry.space_group_name_H-M   'P 1'
#
loop_
_entity.id
_entity.type
_entity.pdbx_description
1 polymer ?
#
loop_
_entity_poly.entity_id
_entity_poly.type
_entity_poly.pdbx_seq_one_letter_code
_entity_poly.pdbx_strand_id
1 'polypeptide(L)'
;MDLTRMTERLLRLAVPNHLLWLMFFYGFFHSSMNFSAELLRFGDRQFYNDWWNSETVTYFWQNWNIPVHKWCLRHFYKPLLRRGFSKMVSQSAVFFLSAFFHEYLVSIPLRMFRLWAFTGMMAQIPLAWCVGRYLRGNYGNAAVWMSIIIGQPFAILMYVHDFYVLHYRQEAD
;
A
#
# COMPACT_ATOMS: atom_id res chain seq x y z
N MET A 1 -25.12 3.69 9.15
CA MET A 1 -23.92 4.48 8.79
C MET A 1 -24.34 5.48 7.76
N ASP A 2 -24.31 6.77 8.07
CA ASP A 2 -24.57 7.80 7.06
C ASP A 2 -23.36 7.89 6.14
N LEU A 3 -23.47 7.35 4.92
CA LEU A 3 -22.40 7.36 3.91
C LEU A 3 -21.83 8.76 3.70
N THR A 4 -22.69 9.78 3.72
CA THR A 4 -22.31 11.19 3.60
C THR A 4 -21.32 11.62 4.68
N ARG A 5 -21.55 11.23 5.95
CA ARG A 5 -20.66 11.58 7.07
C ARG A 5 -19.34 10.84 6.99
N MET A 6 -19.32 9.60 6.50
CA MET A 6 -18.09 8.84 6.29
C MET A 6 -17.24 9.47 5.19
N THR A 7 -17.85 9.84 4.06
CA THR A 7 -17.16 10.52 2.96
C THR A 7 -16.58 11.86 3.41
N GLU A 8 -17.34 12.66 4.18
CA GLU A 8 -16.83 13.91 4.72
C GLU A 8 -15.58 13.69 5.60
N ARG A 9 -15.64 12.74 6.53
CA ARG A 9 -14.52 12.41 7.43
C ARG A 9 -13.31 11.90 6.65
N LEU A 10 -13.54 11.04 5.65
CA LEU A 10 -12.49 10.52 4.79
C LEU A 10 -11.75 11.64 4.07
N LEU A 11 -12.49 12.55 3.43
CA LEU A 11 -11.90 13.66 2.67
C LEU A 11 -11.10 14.60 3.56
N ARG A 12 -11.59 14.89 4.78
CA ARG A 12 -10.84 15.71 5.76
C ARG A 12 -9.55 15.04 6.22
N LEU A 13 -9.54 13.72 6.39
CA LEU A 13 -8.37 12.95 6.83
C LEU A 13 -7.39 12.62 5.69
N ALA A 14 -7.85 12.65 4.44
CA ALA A 14 -7.06 12.20 3.30
C ALA A 14 -5.80 13.02 3.09
N VAL A 15 -5.90 14.36 3.14
CA VAL A 15 -4.77 15.25 2.89
C VAL A 15 -3.70 15.13 3.99
N PRO A 16 -4.02 15.27 5.30
CA PRO A 16 -3.01 15.12 6.35
C PRO A 16 -2.37 13.73 6.36
N ASN A 17 -3.16 12.67 6.17
CA ASN A 17 -2.65 11.31 6.11
C ASN A 17 -1.67 11.13 4.95
N HIS A 18 -2.01 11.65 3.77
CA HIS A 18 -1.14 11.56 2.61
C HIS A 18 0.19 12.29 2.83
N LEU A 19 0.16 13.49 3.42
CA LEU A 19 1.38 14.24 3.75
C LEU A 19 2.27 13.48 4.74
N LEU A 20 1.66 12.88 5.78
CA LEU A 20 2.39 12.03 6.73
C LEU A 20 3.03 10.84 6.04
N TRP A 21 2.33 10.19 5.10
CA TRP A 21 2.86 9.07 4.34
C TRP A 21 4.06 9.49 3.46
N LEU A 22 3.99 10.66 2.80
CA LEU A 22 5.11 11.20 2.02
C LEU A 22 6.33 11.55 2.89
N MET A 23 6.09 12.16 4.07
CA MET A 23 7.15 12.44 5.03
C MET A 23 7.78 11.14 5.56
N PHE A 24 6.97 10.13 5.88
CA PHE A 24 7.45 8.82 6.29
C PHE A 24 8.29 8.17 5.17
N PHE A 25 7.80 8.22 3.93
CA PHE A 25 8.52 7.68 2.78
C PHE A 25 9.92 8.31 2.69
N TYR A 26 10.01 9.64 2.72
CA TYR A 26 11.29 10.35 2.65
C TYR A 26 12.17 10.11 3.89
N GLY A 27 11.60 10.17 5.08
CA GLY A 27 12.33 9.95 6.34
C GLY A 27 12.92 8.54 6.43
N PHE A 28 12.17 7.52 6.02
CA PHE A 28 12.59 6.13 6.08
C PHE A 28 13.46 5.73 4.89
N PHE A 29 12.90 5.74 3.67
CA PHE A 29 13.57 5.20 2.47
C PHE A 29 14.71 6.07 1.96
N HIS A 30 14.57 7.39 2.07
CA HIS A 30 15.66 8.28 1.67
C HIS A 30 16.64 8.50 2.81
N SER A 31 16.20 9.06 3.93
CA SER A 31 17.14 9.52 4.97
C SER A 31 17.73 8.37 5.78
N SER A 32 16.87 7.53 6.39
CA SER A 32 17.32 6.48 7.32
C SER A 32 18.11 5.36 6.62
N MET A 33 17.66 4.93 5.44
CA MET A 33 18.35 3.89 4.67
C MET A 33 19.69 4.37 4.09
N ASN A 34 19.78 5.61 3.57
CA ASN A 34 21.07 6.14 3.11
C ASN A 34 22.03 6.36 4.29
N PHE A 35 21.54 6.83 5.44
CA PHE A 35 22.35 6.93 6.65
C PHE A 35 22.92 5.56 7.06
N SER A 36 22.08 4.54 7.09
CA SER A 36 22.50 3.16 7.41
C SER A 36 23.49 2.62 6.37
N ALA A 37 23.26 2.91 5.09
CA ALA A 37 24.15 2.49 4.01
C ALA A 37 25.52 3.17 4.10
N GLU A 38 25.59 4.44 4.46
CA GLU A 38 26.85 5.15 4.69
C GLU A 38 27.61 4.53 5.88
N LEU A 39 26.92 4.33 7.01
CA LEU A 39 27.50 3.74 8.21
C LEU A 39 28.08 2.33 7.96
N LEU A 40 27.36 1.52 7.17
CA LEU A 40 27.75 0.16 6.82
C LEU A 40 28.66 0.08 5.59
N ARG A 41 29.01 1.21 4.97
CA ARG A 41 29.76 1.29 3.70
C ARG A 41 29.12 0.47 2.57
N PHE A 42 27.79 0.43 2.55
CA PHE A 42 27.00 -0.26 1.54
C PHE A 42 26.86 0.62 0.29
N GLY A 43 27.32 0.09 -0.85
CA GLY A 43 27.36 0.81 -2.12
C GLY A 43 26.04 0.86 -2.90
N ASP A 44 25.15 -0.14 -2.74
CA ASP A 44 23.86 -0.16 -3.45
C ASP A 44 22.83 0.71 -2.71
N ARG A 45 22.66 1.95 -3.16
CA ARG A 45 21.74 2.92 -2.56
C ARG A 45 20.41 3.04 -3.30
N GLN A 46 20.12 2.11 -4.20
CA GLN A 46 18.91 2.13 -5.01
C GLN A 46 17.71 1.55 -4.23
N PHE A 47 17.21 2.32 -3.25
CA PHE A 47 16.10 1.91 -2.38
C PHE A 47 14.72 2.16 -2.99
N TYR A 48 14.61 3.15 -3.88
CA TYR A 48 13.39 3.50 -4.62
C TYR A 48 13.76 4.13 -5.98
N ASN A 49 12.81 4.15 -6.91
CA ASN A 49 12.92 4.83 -8.21
C ASN A 49 11.85 5.95 -8.31
N ASP A 50 11.64 6.51 -9.49
CA ASP A 50 10.69 7.58 -9.81
C ASP A 50 9.21 7.13 -9.78
N TRP A 51 8.78 6.53 -8.66
CA TRP A 51 7.42 6.04 -8.47
C TRP A 51 6.35 7.13 -8.56
N TRP A 52 6.70 8.41 -8.36
CA TRP A 52 5.79 9.54 -8.47
C TRP A 52 5.37 9.86 -9.92
N ASN A 53 6.13 9.38 -10.91
CA ASN A 53 5.83 9.51 -12.34
C ASN A 53 5.18 8.24 -12.91
N SER A 54 4.63 7.37 -12.05
CA SER A 54 4.06 6.10 -12.48
C SER A 54 2.78 6.27 -13.29
N GLU A 55 2.78 5.88 -14.56
CA GLU A 55 1.54 5.85 -15.37
C GLU A 55 0.62 4.68 -15.04
N THR A 56 1.14 3.64 -14.38
CA THR A 56 0.38 2.46 -14.00
C THR A 56 0.60 2.11 -12.54
N VAL A 57 -0.44 1.58 -11.89
CA VAL A 57 -0.38 1.09 -10.49
C VAL A 57 0.70 0.00 -10.35
N THR A 58 0.88 -0.83 -11.38
CA THR A 58 1.94 -1.85 -11.40
C THR A 58 3.33 -1.23 -11.34
N TYR A 59 3.59 -0.17 -12.11
CA TYR A 59 4.88 0.53 -12.08
C TYR A 59 5.13 1.15 -10.70
N PHE A 60 4.12 1.76 -10.09
CA PHE A 60 4.22 2.30 -8.73
C PHE A 60 4.69 1.23 -7.73
N TRP A 61 4.01 0.08 -7.67
CA TRP A 61 4.34 -0.99 -6.71
C TRP A 61 5.72 -1.62 -6.92
N GLN A 62 6.30 -1.52 -8.11
CA GLN A 62 7.64 -2.03 -8.41
C GLN A 62 8.75 -1.06 -8.00
N ASN A 63 8.44 0.24 -7.96
CA ASN A 63 9.45 1.30 -7.84
C ASN A 63 9.44 2.03 -6.50
N TRP A 64 8.38 1.89 -5.69
CA TRP A 64 8.30 2.55 -4.39
C TRP A 64 9.29 1.96 -3.36
N ASN A 65 9.41 0.64 -3.29
CA ASN A 65 10.26 -0.08 -2.33
C ASN A 65 11.00 -1.20 -3.06
N ILE A 66 12.16 -0.85 -3.59
CA ILE A 66 12.98 -1.74 -4.41
C ILE A 66 13.49 -2.95 -3.60
N PRO A 67 13.94 -2.83 -2.34
CA PRO A 67 14.37 -3.99 -1.55
C PRO A 67 13.30 -5.08 -1.45
N VAL A 68 12.07 -4.70 -1.06
CA VAL A 68 10.96 -5.65 -0.97
C VAL A 68 10.55 -6.17 -2.35
N HIS A 69 10.52 -5.29 -3.35
CA HIS A 69 10.21 -5.70 -4.72
C HIS A 69 11.21 -6.74 -5.25
N LYS A 70 12.52 -6.49 -5.13
CA LYS A 70 13.59 -7.41 -5.55
C LYS A 70 13.50 -8.73 -4.77
N TRP A 71 13.20 -8.70 -3.47
CA TRP A 71 13.01 -9.90 -2.65
C TRP A 71 11.82 -10.74 -3.15
N CYS A 72 10.64 -10.13 -3.33
CA CYS A 72 9.44 -10.79 -3.85
C CYS A 72 9.68 -11.35 -5.26
N LEU A 73 10.37 -10.60 -6.12
CA LEU A 73 10.68 -11.01 -7.49
C LEU A 73 11.57 -12.26 -7.49
N ARG A 74 12.63 -12.27 -6.68
CA ARG A 74 13.64 -13.33 -6.64
C ARG A 74 13.14 -14.59 -5.92
N HIS A 75 12.49 -14.44 -4.78
CA HIS A 75 12.18 -15.55 -3.88
C HIS A 75 10.75 -16.09 -4.02
N PHE A 76 9.84 -15.32 -4.63
CA PHE A 76 8.44 -15.71 -4.74
C PHE A 76 7.99 -15.80 -6.20
N TYR A 77 8.06 -14.68 -6.93
CA TYR A 77 7.53 -14.58 -8.29
C TYR A 77 8.26 -15.48 -9.30
N LYS A 78 9.60 -15.36 -9.41
CA LYS A 78 10.39 -16.18 -10.35
C LYS A 78 10.28 -17.69 -10.06
N PRO A 79 10.35 -18.16 -8.80
CA PRO A 79 10.12 -19.57 -8.49
C PRO A 79 8.73 -20.08 -8.89
N LEU A 80 7.66 -19.29 -8.70
CA LEU A 80 6.31 -19.67 -9.14
C LEU A 80 6.23 -19.80 -10.67
N LEU A 81 6.81 -18.84 -11.41
CA LEU A 81 6.86 -18.93 -12.86
C LEU A 81 7.64 -20.17 -13.34
N ARG A 82 8.77 -20.49 -12.70
CA ARG A 82 9.57 -21.68 -13.04
C ARG A 82 8.82 -23.00 -12.79
N ARG A 83 7.87 -23.01 -11.84
CA ARG A 83 6.98 -24.15 -11.57
C ARG A 83 5.80 -24.27 -12.55
N GLY A 84 5.69 -23.37 -13.53
CA GLY A 84 4.65 -23.42 -14.56
C GLY A 84 3.38 -22.61 -14.23
N PHE A 85 3.36 -21.83 -13.15
CA PHE A 85 2.23 -20.94 -12.87
C PHE A 85 2.15 -19.78 -13.86
N SER A 86 0.94 -19.32 -14.16
CA SER A 86 0.73 -18.16 -15.04
C SER A 86 1.22 -16.86 -14.40
N LYS A 87 1.48 -15.84 -15.22
CA LYS A 87 1.90 -14.51 -14.74
C LYS A 87 0.86 -13.90 -13.79
N MET A 88 -0.43 -14.03 -14.12
CA MET A 88 -1.52 -13.48 -13.32
C MET A 88 -1.63 -14.17 -11.96
N VAL A 89 -1.51 -15.50 -11.92
CA VAL A 89 -1.51 -16.25 -10.65
C VAL A 89 -0.29 -15.89 -9.81
N SER A 90 0.88 -15.79 -10.43
CA SER A 90 2.13 -15.43 -9.73
C SER A 90 2.09 -14.00 -9.17
N GLN A 91 1.53 -13.04 -9.91
CA GLN A 91 1.30 -11.68 -9.42
C GLN A 91 0.30 -11.65 -8.27
N SER A 92 -0.84 -12.33 -8.42
CA SER A 92 -1.88 -12.40 -7.39
C SER A 92 -1.34 -13.01 -6.09
N ALA A 93 -0.48 -14.02 -6.20
CA ALA A 93 0.17 -14.64 -5.04
C ALA A 93 1.12 -13.68 -4.32
N VAL A 94 1.88 -12.85 -5.05
CA VAL A 94 2.73 -11.79 -4.44
C VAL A 94 1.87 -10.75 -3.72
N PHE A 95 0.76 -10.32 -4.34
CA PHE A 95 -0.18 -9.39 -3.70
C PHE A 95 -0.82 -9.98 -2.45
N PHE A 96 -1.20 -11.27 -2.48
CA PHE A 96 -1.73 -11.98 -1.32
C PHE A 96 -0.71 -12.04 -0.17
N LEU A 97 0.54 -12.39 -0.47
CA LEU A 97 1.62 -12.40 0.52
C LEU A 97 1.84 -11.00 1.12
N SER A 98 1.82 -9.97 0.27
CA SER A 98 1.92 -8.57 0.72
C SER A 98 0.75 -8.19 1.62
N ALA A 99 -0.48 -8.52 1.23
CA ALA A 99 -1.69 -8.26 1.99
C ALA A 99 -1.66 -8.91 3.38
N PHE A 100 -1.14 -10.14 3.48
CA PHE A 100 -0.93 -10.82 4.76
C PHE A 100 0.00 -10.02 5.69
N PHE A 101 1.16 -9.55 5.19
CA PHE A 101 2.09 -8.76 6.02
C PHE A 101 1.52 -7.39 6.39
N HIS A 102 0.76 -6.74 5.51
CA HIS A 102 0.10 -5.47 5.84
C HIS A 102 -0.93 -5.66 6.94
N GLU A 103 -1.77 -6.71 6.86
CA GLU A 103 -2.71 -7.03 7.93
C GLU A 103 -1.96 -7.36 9.23
N TYR A 104 -0.91 -8.17 9.17
CA TYR A 104 -0.11 -8.56 10.34
C TYR A 104 0.46 -7.33 11.07
N LEU A 105 1.06 -6.39 10.33
CA LEU A 105 1.67 -5.19 10.88
C LEU A 105 0.64 -4.20 11.47
N VAL A 106 -0.59 -4.19 10.96
CA VAL A 106 -1.66 -3.30 11.46
C VAL A 106 -2.46 -3.95 12.58
N SER A 107 -2.85 -5.21 12.42
CA SER A 107 -3.76 -5.92 13.33
C SER A 107 -3.13 -6.24 14.68
N ILE A 108 -1.84 -6.57 14.74
CA ILE A 108 -1.18 -6.96 16.00
C ILE A 108 -1.01 -5.77 16.95
N PRO A 109 -0.43 -4.63 16.54
CA PRO A 109 -0.31 -3.48 17.43
C PRO A 109 -1.66 -2.94 17.90
N LEU A 110 -2.67 -2.97 17.02
CA LEU A 110 -4.03 -2.53 17.32
C LEU A 110 -4.87 -3.59 18.05
N ARG A 111 -4.38 -4.84 18.15
CA ARG A 111 -5.12 -6.01 18.67
C ARG A 111 -6.50 -6.19 18.02
N MET A 112 -6.61 -5.89 16.73
CA MET A 112 -7.85 -5.93 15.96
C MET A 112 -7.69 -6.71 14.66
N PHE A 113 -8.34 -7.85 14.55
CA PHE A 113 -8.35 -8.65 13.33
C PHE A 113 -9.65 -8.40 12.54
N ARG A 114 -9.61 -7.45 11.60
CA ARG A 114 -10.77 -7.03 10.79
C ARG A 114 -10.58 -7.18 9.28
N LEU A 115 -9.37 -7.51 8.80
CA LEU A 115 -9.07 -7.79 7.38
C LEU A 115 -9.30 -6.59 6.43
N TRP A 116 -9.36 -5.35 6.94
CA TRP A 116 -9.54 -4.16 6.12
C TRP A 116 -8.29 -3.85 5.29
N ALA A 117 -7.09 -3.97 5.88
CA ALA A 117 -5.84 -3.76 5.15
C ALA A 117 -5.64 -4.85 4.09
N PHE A 118 -5.95 -6.10 4.44
CA PHE A 118 -5.95 -7.21 3.49
C PHE A 118 -6.88 -6.95 2.28
N THR A 119 -8.12 -6.56 2.55
CA THR A 119 -9.12 -6.28 1.50
C THR A 119 -8.71 -5.10 0.63
N GLY A 120 -8.17 -4.03 1.23
CA GLY A 120 -7.66 -2.87 0.50
C GLY A 120 -6.52 -3.22 -0.45
N MET A 121 -5.59 -4.08 -0.01
CA MET A 121 -4.48 -4.56 -0.86
C MET A 121 -4.98 -5.46 -2.01
N MET A 122 -5.95 -6.34 -1.76
CA MET A 122 -6.51 -7.18 -2.82
C MET A 122 -7.32 -6.37 -3.84
N ALA A 123 -8.00 -5.31 -3.41
CA ALA A 123 -8.71 -4.38 -4.29
C ALA A 123 -7.78 -3.61 -5.26
N GLN A 124 -6.48 -3.55 -4.98
CA GLN A 124 -5.50 -2.95 -5.90
C GLN A 124 -5.33 -3.75 -7.19
N ILE A 125 -5.58 -5.06 -7.19
CA ILE A 125 -5.44 -5.91 -8.39
C ILE A 125 -6.45 -5.49 -9.48
N PRO A 126 -7.78 -5.46 -9.23
CA PRO A 126 -8.73 -4.99 -10.23
C PRO A 126 -8.55 -3.51 -10.57
N LEU A 127 -8.14 -2.67 -9.60
CA LEU A 127 -7.81 -1.26 -9.86
C LEU A 127 -6.65 -1.13 -10.84
N ALA A 128 -5.57 -1.90 -10.65
CA ALA A 128 -4.41 -1.90 -11.54
C ALA A 128 -4.76 -2.34 -12.95
N TRP A 129 -5.62 -3.35 -13.08
CA TRP A 129 -6.15 -3.79 -14.38
C TRP A 129 -6.98 -2.69 -15.05
N CYS A 130 -7.88 -2.04 -14.31
CA CYS A 130 -8.72 -0.95 -14.81
C CYS A 130 -7.88 0.25 -15.26
N VAL A 131 -7.01 0.77 -14.39
CA VAL A 131 -6.15 1.93 -14.72
C VAL A 131 -5.26 1.60 -15.92
N GLY A 132 -4.63 0.42 -15.96
CA GLY A 132 -3.79 0.03 -17.08
C GLY A 132 -4.55 -0.21 -18.40
N ARG A 133 -5.86 -0.52 -18.34
CA ARG A 133 -6.68 -0.77 -19.52
C ARG A 133 -7.28 0.51 -20.11
N TYR A 134 -7.69 1.45 -19.26
CA TYR A 134 -8.50 2.61 -19.63
C TYR A 134 -7.76 3.95 -19.58
N LEU A 135 -6.68 4.08 -18.80
CA LEU A 135 -5.95 5.33 -18.62
C LEU A 135 -4.51 5.20 -19.14
N ARG A 136 -3.96 6.30 -19.67
CA ARG A 136 -2.58 6.37 -20.23
C ARG A 136 -1.94 7.73 -19.95
N GLY A 137 -0.62 7.76 -19.89
CA GLY A 137 0.13 9.01 -19.68
C GLY A 137 -0.24 9.71 -18.37
N ASN A 138 -0.38 11.03 -18.44
CA ASN A 138 -0.70 11.88 -17.29
C ASN A 138 -2.00 11.49 -16.57
N TYR A 139 -3.00 10.96 -17.28
CA TYR A 139 -4.25 10.50 -16.66
C TYR A 139 -4.06 9.21 -15.87
N GLY A 140 -3.16 8.33 -16.31
CA GLY A 140 -2.75 7.15 -15.54
C GLY A 140 -2.03 7.55 -14.26
N ASN A 141 -1.11 8.52 -14.37
CA ASN A 141 -0.42 9.09 -13.20
C ASN A 141 -1.41 9.72 -12.20
N ALA A 142 -2.35 10.54 -12.67
CA ALA A 142 -3.40 11.12 -11.83
C ALA A 142 -4.21 10.04 -11.11
N ALA A 143 -4.56 8.93 -11.78
CA ALA A 143 -5.27 7.82 -11.14
C ALA A 143 -4.42 7.09 -10.08
N VAL A 144 -3.11 6.95 -10.29
CA VAL A 144 -2.22 6.41 -9.25
C VAL A 144 -2.21 7.33 -8.04
N TRP A 145 -2.04 8.64 -8.21
CA TRP A 145 -2.10 9.59 -7.09
C TRP A 145 -3.42 9.54 -6.34
N MET A 146 -4.55 9.51 -7.06
CA MET A 146 -5.87 9.37 -6.44
C MET A 146 -6.00 8.07 -5.63
N SER A 147 -5.44 6.96 -6.13
CA SER A 147 -5.43 5.69 -5.40
C SER A 147 -4.64 5.74 -4.10
N ILE A 148 -3.51 6.46 -4.07
CA ILE A 148 -2.66 6.61 -2.88
C ILE A 148 -3.33 7.54 -1.87
N ILE A 149 -3.89 8.66 -2.33
CA ILE A 149 -4.54 9.67 -1.49
C ILE A 149 -5.78 9.10 -0.81
N ILE A 150 -6.61 8.32 -1.52
CA ILE A 150 -7.88 7.81 -0.98
C ILE A 150 -7.73 6.45 -0.28
N GLY A 151 -6.86 5.58 -0.80
CA GLY A 151 -6.79 4.18 -0.37
C GLY A 151 -6.38 4.00 1.09
N GLN A 152 -5.30 4.67 1.52
CA GLN A 152 -4.82 4.54 2.90
C GLN A 152 -5.75 5.15 3.96
N PRO A 153 -6.25 6.39 3.81
CA PRO A 153 -7.19 6.96 4.77
C PRO A 153 -8.48 6.16 4.87
N PHE A 154 -8.95 5.56 3.77
CA PHE A 154 -10.11 4.68 3.81
C PHE A 154 -9.87 3.49 4.73
N ALA A 155 -8.74 2.78 4.57
CA ALA A 155 -8.40 1.65 5.42
C ALA A 155 -8.27 2.06 6.89
N ILE A 156 -7.57 3.16 7.19
CA ILE A 156 -7.39 3.68 8.54
C ILE A 156 -8.74 4.08 9.17
N LEU A 157 -9.61 4.78 8.42
CA LEU A 157 -10.94 5.18 8.89
C LEU A 157 -11.78 3.95 9.27
N MET A 158 -11.70 2.86 8.51
CA MET A 158 -12.41 1.62 8.82
C MET A 158 -11.90 0.97 10.11
N TYR A 159 -10.57 0.91 10.32
CA TYR A 159 -10.01 0.41 11.59
C TYR A 159 -10.39 1.28 12.79
N VAL A 160 -10.29 2.61 12.66
CA VAL A 160 -10.65 3.55 13.74
C VAL A 160 -12.13 3.49 14.06
N HIS A 161 -12.99 3.42 13.04
CA HIS A 161 -14.42 3.25 13.23
C HIS A 161 -14.74 1.97 14.01
N ASP A 162 -14.18 0.83 13.59
CA ASP A 162 -14.42 -0.45 14.25
C ASP A 162 -13.84 -0.47 15.67
N PHE A 163 -12.69 0.18 15.90
CA PHE A 163 -12.12 0.34 17.24
C PHE A 163 -13.08 1.11 18.15
N TYR A 164 -13.60 2.23 17.66
CA TYR A 164 -14.52 3.08 18.41
C TYR A 164 -15.83 2.36 18.74
N VAL A 165 -16.41 1.64 17.78
CA VAL A 165 -17.63 0.85 18.00
C VAL A 165 -17.40 -0.25 19.03
N LEU A 166 -16.24 -0.91 19.02
CA LEU A 166 -15.95 -1.98 19.98
C LEU A 166 -15.70 -1.48 21.41
N HIS A 167 -15.00 -0.35 21.57
CA HIS A 167 -14.55 0.09 22.90
C HIS A 167 -15.48 1.12 23.56
N TYR A 168 -16.19 1.93 22.77
CA TYR A 168 -16.97 3.06 23.32
C TYR A 168 -18.48 2.96 23.07
N ARG A 169 -18.94 2.05 22.20
CA ARG A 169 -20.39 1.86 22.00
C ARG A 169 -21.00 0.85 22.96
N GLN A 170 -20.21 -0.08 23.52
CA GLN A 170 -20.67 -1.03 24.52
C GLN A 170 -20.84 -0.43 25.92
N GLU A 171 -20.27 0.76 26.20
CA GLU A 171 -20.46 1.47 27.48
C GLU A 171 -21.71 2.37 27.49
N ALA A 172 -22.41 2.49 26.36
CA ALA A 172 -23.54 3.41 26.20
C ALA A 172 -24.92 2.72 26.15
N ASP A 173 -24.95 1.38 26.19
CA ASP A 173 -26.15 0.55 26.37
C ASP A 173 -26.11 -0.13 27.75
#